data_AF-A0A7W1DAE4-F1
#
_entry.id   AF-A0A7W1DAE4-F1
#
_cell.length_a   1.000
_cell.length_b   1.000
_cell.length_c   1.000
_cell.angle_alpha   90.00
_cell.angle_beta   90.00
_cell.angle_gamma   90.00
#
_symmetry.space_group_name_H-M   'P 1'
#
loop_
_entity.id
_entity.type
_entity.pdbx_description
1 polymer ?
#
loop_
_entity_poly.entity_id
_entity_poly.type
_entity_poly.pdbx_seq_one_letter_code
_entity_poly.pdbx_strand_id
1 'polypeptide(L)'
;MPQIIKKCFLYHCDSSINSDKVFNLFLIDNENGSYSTVSEYGRSETKLNVKPLVEDCSLPVAESRYSAKRFEKVHHKKTPYIETFNCSYSPTVKKYGLTKEPETTTFQSAKVIDFKPADTSQKSSSALVNESGEQTAAKTVERRSKQIGVLNLNQLDALEF
;
A
#
# COMPACT_ATOMS: atom_id res chain seq x y z
N MET A 1 -1.65 -12.82 -27.62
CA MET A 1 -1.41 -13.81 -26.55
C MET A 1 -1.91 -13.24 -25.21
N PRO A 2 -2.55 -14.03 -24.31
CA PRO A 2 -3.00 -13.52 -23.02
C PRO A 2 -1.81 -13.02 -22.21
N GLN A 3 -2.00 -11.92 -21.46
CA GLN A 3 -0.92 -11.26 -20.74
C GLN A 3 -1.22 -11.12 -19.25
N ILE A 4 -0.20 -11.36 -18.42
CA ILE A 4 -0.30 -11.09 -16.98
C ILE A 4 -0.15 -9.58 -16.76
N ILE A 5 -1.23 -8.93 -16.33
CA ILE A 5 -1.24 -7.49 -16.04
C ILE A 5 -0.98 -7.19 -14.56
N LYS A 6 -1.29 -8.14 -13.66
CA LYS A 6 -1.00 -8.01 -12.22
C LYS A 6 -0.60 -9.36 -11.65
N LYS A 7 0.34 -9.36 -10.71
CA LYS A 7 0.84 -10.57 -10.06
C LYS A 7 1.13 -10.33 -8.58
N CYS A 8 0.95 -11.35 -7.78
CA CYS A 8 1.33 -11.37 -6.37
C CYS A 8 1.72 -12.79 -6.00
N PHE A 9 2.92 -12.96 -5.43
CA PHE A 9 3.40 -14.25 -4.96
C PHE A 9 3.35 -14.25 -3.44
N LEU A 10 2.55 -15.15 -2.87
CA LEU A 10 2.37 -15.25 -1.43
C LEU A 10 3.00 -16.53 -0.92
N TYR A 11 3.63 -16.43 0.24
CA TYR A 11 4.29 -17.54 0.90
C TYR A 11 3.95 -17.57 2.39
N HIS A 12 3.76 -18.77 2.91
CA HIS A 12 3.58 -19.02 4.34
C HIS A 12 4.47 -20.19 4.74
N CYS A 13 5.20 -20.03 5.84
CA CYS A 13 6.04 -21.08 6.40
C CYS A 13 5.76 -21.22 7.89
N ASP A 14 5.58 -22.46 8.32
CA ASP A 14 5.53 -22.85 9.73
C ASP A 14 6.52 -23.99 9.94
N SER A 15 7.66 -23.65 10.55
CA SER A 15 8.74 -24.59 10.82
C SER A 15 8.37 -25.62 11.88
N SER A 16 7.41 -25.32 12.77
CA SER A 16 7.02 -26.23 13.86
C SER A 16 6.34 -27.50 13.36
N ILE A 17 5.67 -27.41 12.20
CA ILE A 17 4.95 -28.51 11.56
C ILE A 17 5.52 -28.86 10.18
N ASN A 18 6.70 -28.34 9.83
CA ASN A 18 7.34 -28.50 8.52
C ASN A 18 6.38 -28.21 7.35
N SER A 19 5.63 -27.11 7.45
CA SER A 19 4.62 -26.71 6.47
C SER A 19 5.04 -25.44 5.76
N ASP A 20 5.30 -25.56 4.48
CA ASP A 20 5.47 -24.46 3.54
C ASP A 20 4.32 -24.43 2.55
N LYS A 21 3.72 -23.25 2.35
CA LYS A 21 2.56 -23.05 1.48
C LYS A 21 2.83 -21.89 0.56
N VAL A 22 2.59 -22.12 -0.72
CA VAL A 22 2.67 -21.11 -1.78
C VAL A 22 1.26 -20.79 -2.23
N PHE A 23 0.98 -19.51 -2.45
CA PHE A 23 -0.26 -19.03 -3.05
C PHE A 23 0.04 -17.87 -4.00
N ASN A 24 -0.04 -18.09 -5.30
CA ASN A 24 0.17 -17.04 -6.29
C ASN A 24 -1.18 -16.54 -6.81
N LEU A 25 -1.24 -15.27 -7.15
CA LEU A 25 -2.40 -14.60 -7.73
C LEU A 25 -1.98 -13.87 -8.99
N PHE A 26 -2.79 -14.01 -10.03
CA PHE A 26 -2.58 -13.39 -11.33
C PHE A 26 -3.88 -12.76 -11.82
N LEU A 27 -3.73 -11.59 -12.43
CA LEU A 27 -4.77 -10.96 -13.23
C LEU A 27 -4.28 -11.00 -14.68
N ILE A 28 -5.11 -11.56 -15.56
CA ILE A 28 -4.77 -11.88 -16.95
C ILE A 28 -5.73 -11.13 -17.88
N ASP A 29 -5.18 -10.48 -18.90
CA ASP A 29 -5.91 -9.97 -20.06
C ASP A 29 -5.98 -11.09 -21.11
N ASN A 30 -7.20 -11.47 -21.51
CA ASN A 30 -7.49 -12.57 -22.42
C ASN A 30 -7.47 -12.15 -23.92
N GLU A 31 -7.04 -10.93 -24.26
CA GLU A 31 -7.01 -10.33 -25.62
C GLU A 31 -8.37 -10.04 -26.25
N ASN A 32 -9.39 -10.81 -25.93
CA ASN A 32 -10.78 -10.58 -26.32
C ASN A 32 -11.42 -9.37 -25.58
N GLY A 33 -10.62 -8.58 -24.85
CA GLY A 33 -11.05 -7.47 -24.01
C GLY A 33 -11.65 -7.91 -22.66
N SER A 34 -11.61 -9.20 -22.36
CA SER A 34 -12.03 -9.75 -21.06
C SER A 34 -10.82 -10.04 -20.16
N TYR A 35 -11.11 -10.17 -18.88
CA TYR A 35 -10.11 -10.35 -17.84
C TYR A 35 -10.43 -11.58 -17.01
N SER A 36 -9.39 -12.27 -16.59
CA SER A 36 -9.48 -13.45 -15.74
C SER A 36 -8.55 -13.32 -14.53
N THR A 37 -9.02 -13.77 -13.38
CA THR A 37 -8.18 -13.85 -12.18
C THR A 37 -7.91 -15.31 -11.87
N VAL A 38 -6.63 -15.66 -11.80
CA VAL A 38 -6.17 -17.03 -11.59
C VAL A 38 -5.40 -17.11 -10.28
N SER A 39 -5.61 -18.18 -9.54
CA SER A 39 -4.84 -18.52 -8.35
C SER A 39 -4.04 -19.78 -8.58
N GLU A 40 -2.86 -19.85 -7.97
CA GLU A 40 -2.05 -21.07 -7.93
C GLU A 40 -1.70 -21.37 -6.49
N TYR A 41 -1.77 -22.63 -6.07
CA TYR A 41 -1.47 -22.96 -4.68
C TYR A 41 -0.95 -24.37 -4.51
N GLY A 42 -0.16 -24.56 -3.44
CA GLY A 42 0.44 -25.85 -3.13
C GLY A 42 1.58 -25.71 -2.13
N ARG A 43 2.43 -26.72 -2.10
CA ARG A 43 3.70 -26.71 -1.35
C ARG A 43 4.81 -26.13 -2.24
N SER A 44 5.82 -25.50 -1.67
CA SER A 44 6.96 -25.05 -2.48
C SER A 44 7.63 -26.24 -3.16
N GLU A 45 8.24 -26.00 -4.33
CA GLU A 45 8.94 -27.02 -5.14
C GLU A 45 8.09 -28.18 -5.66
N THR A 46 6.77 -28.15 -5.42
CA THR A 46 5.82 -29.14 -5.95
C THR A 46 5.02 -28.59 -7.13
N LYS A 47 4.26 -29.47 -7.79
CA LYS A 47 3.31 -29.06 -8.82
C LYS A 47 2.17 -28.26 -8.18
N LEU A 48 2.15 -26.95 -8.46
CA LEU A 48 1.08 -26.06 -7.98
C LEU A 48 -0.25 -26.36 -8.68
N ASN A 49 -1.34 -26.30 -7.92
CA ASN A 49 -2.69 -26.39 -8.45
C ASN A 49 -3.11 -25.02 -8.96
N VAL A 50 -3.48 -24.94 -10.23
CA VAL A 50 -3.96 -23.71 -10.87
C VAL A 50 -5.49 -23.74 -10.88
N LYS A 51 -6.12 -22.70 -10.33
CA LYS A 51 -7.58 -22.58 -10.28
C LYS A 51 -8.03 -21.16 -10.66
N PRO A 52 -8.94 -21.02 -11.63
CA PRO A 52 -9.57 -19.72 -11.90
C PRO A 52 -10.44 -19.29 -10.72
N LEU A 53 -10.33 -18.02 -10.34
CA LEU A 53 -11.23 -17.37 -9.38
C LEU A 53 -12.42 -16.73 -10.10
N VAL A 54 -12.17 -16.16 -11.28
CA VAL A 54 -13.17 -15.64 -12.21
C VAL A 54 -12.57 -15.68 -13.61
N GLU A 55 -13.41 -15.93 -14.61
CA GLU A 55 -13.04 -16.02 -16.03
C GLU A 55 -13.92 -15.07 -16.85
N ASP A 56 -13.37 -14.59 -17.97
CA ASP A 56 -14.05 -13.82 -19.01
C ASP A 56 -14.99 -12.72 -18.48
N CYS A 57 -14.46 -11.87 -17.60
CA CYS A 57 -15.22 -10.81 -16.95
C CYS A 57 -14.64 -9.41 -17.23
N SER A 58 -15.32 -8.37 -16.76
CA SER A 58 -14.80 -7.00 -16.85
C SER A 58 -13.63 -6.78 -15.89
N LEU A 59 -12.73 -5.86 -16.23
CA LEU A 59 -11.56 -5.52 -15.41
C LEU A 59 -11.92 -5.22 -13.94
N PRO A 60 -12.95 -4.41 -13.62
CA PRO A 60 -13.29 -4.10 -12.23
C PRO A 60 -13.68 -5.34 -11.41
N VAL A 61 -14.37 -6.30 -12.03
CA VAL A 61 -14.75 -7.56 -11.36
C VAL A 61 -13.53 -8.42 -11.11
N ALA A 62 -12.65 -8.55 -12.10
CA ALA A 62 -11.41 -9.31 -11.97
C ALA A 62 -10.48 -8.72 -10.90
N GLU A 63 -10.30 -7.39 -10.88
CA GLU A 63 -9.51 -6.67 -9.86
C GLU A 63 -10.10 -6.78 -8.45
N SER A 64 -11.43 -6.67 -8.33
CA SER A 64 -12.12 -6.86 -7.06
C SER A 64 -11.88 -8.27 -6.51
N ARG A 65 -12.02 -9.31 -7.35
CA ARG A 65 -11.72 -10.70 -6.96
C ARG A 65 -10.25 -10.91 -6.59
N TYR A 66 -9.34 -10.31 -7.36
CA TYR A 66 -7.90 -10.37 -7.10
C TYR A 66 -7.56 -9.76 -5.73
N SER A 67 -8.02 -8.54 -5.49
CA SER A 67 -7.71 -7.78 -4.26
C SER A 67 -8.35 -8.41 -3.03
N ALA A 68 -9.62 -8.84 -3.12
CA ALA A 68 -10.29 -9.56 -2.05
C ALA A 68 -9.56 -10.85 -1.67
N LYS A 69 -9.10 -11.62 -2.67
CA LYS A 69 -8.37 -12.87 -2.41
C LYS A 69 -6.99 -12.62 -1.81
N ARG A 70 -6.26 -11.61 -2.28
CA ARG A 70 -4.98 -11.20 -1.69
C ARG A 70 -5.18 -10.81 -0.22
N PHE A 71 -6.17 -9.96 0.06
CA PHE A 71 -6.48 -9.52 1.43
C PHE A 71 -6.82 -10.70 2.35
N GLU A 72 -7.68 -11.63 1.90
CA GLU A 72 -8.02 -12.86 2.63
C GLU A 72 -6.77 -13.65 3.03
N LYS A 73 -5.79 -13.81 2.12
CA LYS A 73 -4.58 -14.60 2.37
C LYS A 73 -3.59 -13.89 3.27
N VAL A 74 -3.37 -12.60 3.07
CA VAL A 74 -2.44 -11.80 3.89
C VAL A 74 -2.96 -11.73 5.33
N HIS A 75 -4.26 -11.50 5.52
CA HIS A 75 -4.88 -11.36 6.85
C HIS A 75 -5.50 -12.66 7.38
N HIS A 76 -5.07 -13.83 6.87
CA HIS A 76 -5.62 -15.10 7.30
C HIS A 76 -5.19 -15.41 8.76
N LYS A 77 -6.15 -15.59 9.66
CA LYS A 77 -5.90 -15.73 11.11
C LYS A 77 -4.91 -16.82 11.50
N LYS A 78 -4.93 -17.97 10.82
CA LYS A 78 -4.11 -19.15 11.18
C LYS A 78 -2.86 -19.32 10.33
N THR A 79 -2.90 -18.85 9.10
CA THR A 79 -1.83 -19.08 8.12
C THR A 79 -1.62 -17.79 7.34
N PRO A 80 -1.16 -16.72 8.01
CA PRO A 80 -0.93 -15.44 7.35
C PRO A 80 0.15 -15.63 6.29
N TYR A 81 -0.13 -15.18 5.08
CA TYR A 81 0.84 -15.21 4.00
C TYR A 81 1.59 -13.89 3.93
N ILE A 82 2.85 -13.97 3.51
CA ILE A 82 3.76 -12.85 3.28
C ILE A 82 3.98 -12.74 1.77
N GLU A 83 4.07 -11.50 1.27
CA GLU A 83 4.41 -11.24 -0.13
C GLU A 83 5.88 -11.50 -0.40
N THR A 84 6.15 -12.14 -1.54
CA THR A 84 7.48 -12.52 -2.00
C THR A 84 7.63 -12.24 -3.48
N PHE A 85 8.85 -12.43 -3.99
CA PHE A 85 9.17 -12.32 -5.41
C PHE A 85 9.43 -13.67 -6.08
N ASN A 86 9.13 -14.78 -5.40
CA ASN A 86 9.46 -16.11 -5.91
C ASN A 86 8.46 -16.55 -6.99
N CYS A 87 8.91 -16.57 -8.24
CA CYS A 87 8.13 -16.99 -9.40
C CYS A 87 8.57 -18.34 -9.99
N SER A 88 9.65 -18.95 -9.48
CA SER A 88 10.37 -20.08 -10.09
C SER A 88 9.48 -21.30 -10.40
N TYR A 89 8.45 -21.48 -9.57
CA TYR A 89 7.57 -22.65 -9.62
C TYR A 89 6.20 -22.36 -10.23
N SER A 90 5.91 -21.14 -10.68
CA SER A 90 4.58 -20.77 -11.18
C SER A 90 4.30 -21.30 -12.58
N PRO A 91 3.29 -22.18 -12.77
CA PRO A 91 2.85 -22.61 -14.10
C PRO A 91 2.32 -21.46 -14.98
N THR A 92 1.62 -20.49 -14.40
CA THR A 92 1.01 -19.34 -15.09
C THR A 92 2.08 -18.42 -15.64
N VAL A 93 3.13 -18.14 -14.86
CA VAL A 93 4.31 -17.41 -15.32
C VAL A 93 5.01 -18.13 -16.47
N LYS A 94 5.17 -19.45 -16.38
CA LYS A 94 5.77 -20.25 -17.47
C LYS A 94 4.92 -20.22 -18.74
N LYS A 95 3.59 -20.13 -18.60
CA LYS A 95 2.65 -20.14 -19.72
C LYS A 95 2.55 -18.78 -20.45
N TYR A 96 2.43 -17.70 -19.70
CA TYR A 96 2.14 -16.37 -20.28
C TYR A 96 3.35 -15.41 -20.23
N GLY A 97 4.41 -15.78 -19.52
CA GLY A 97 5.55 -14.91 -19.25
C GLY A 97 5.27 -13.87 -18.16
N LEU A 98 6.33 -13.26 -17.61
CA LEU A 98 6.21 -12.01 -16.88
C LEU A 98 6.28 -10.88 -17.90
N THR A 99 5.16 -10.22 -18.18
CA THR A 99 5.24 -8.88 -18.79
C THR A 99 5.99 -7.99 -17.80
N LYS A 100 7.08 -7.36 -18.26
CA LYS A 100 7.74 -6.31 -17.49
C LYS A 100 6.71 -5.20 -17.33
N GLU A 101 6.46 -4.76 -16.09
CA GLU A 101 5.75 -3.49 -15.90
C GLU A 101 6.45 -2.43 -16.78
N PRO A 102 5.72 -1.55 -17.46
CA PRO A 102 6.35 -0.36 -18.01
C PRO A 102 6.99 0.36 -16.82
N GLU A 103 8.32 0.52 -16.86
CA GLU A 103 9.07 1.29 -15.89
C GLU A 103 8.38 2.65 -15.74
N THR A 104 7.69 2.85 -14.62
CA THR A 104 7.23 4.18 -14.24
C THR A 104 8.47 4.99 -13.93
N THR A 105 8.83 5.82 -14.91
CA THR A 105 9.60 7.06 -14.82
C THR A 105 10.42 7.23 -13.55
N THR A 106 11.74 7.01 -13.68
CA THR A 106 12.82 7.60 -12.89
C THR A 106 12.35 8.67 -11.91
N PHE A 107 12.39 8.35 -10.61
CA PHE A 107 12.42 9.38 -9.58
C PHE A 107 13.65 10.26 -9.84
N GLN A 108 13.45 11.43 -10.44
CA GLN A 108 14.48 12.47 -10.38
C GLN A 108 14.64 12.80 -8.90
N SER A 109 15.81 12.48 -8.35
CA SER A 109 16.24 12.95 -7.04
C SER A 109 15.96 14.45 -6.96
N ALA A 110 15.13 14.87 -6.00
CA ALA A 110 14.88 16.28 -5.76
C ALA A 110 16.23 17.00 -5.61
N LYS A 111 16.50 18.01 -6.44
CA LYS A 111 17.64 18.90 -6.23
C LYS A 111 17.43 19.60 -4.89
N VAL A 112 18.27 19.30 -3.92
CA VAL A 112 18.42 20.10 -2.70
C VAL A 112 18.87 21.49 -3.16
N ILE A 113 18.05 22.49 -2.87
CA ILE A 113 18.40 23.89 -3.08
C ILE A 113 19.27 24.27 -1.88
N ASP A 114 20.57 24.49 -2.12
CA ASP A 114 21.47 25.00 -1.09
C ASP A 114 21.10 26.44 -0.75
N PHE A 115 20.46 26.64 0.40
CA PHE A 115 20.27 27.97 0.96
C PHE A 115 21.60 28.46 1.53
N LYS A 116 22.21 29.42 0.83
CA LYS A 116 23.38 30.15 1.28
C LYS A 116 22.96 31.09 2.42
N PRO A 117 23.48 30.96 3.65
CA PRO A 117 23.21 31.93 4.70
C PRO A 117 23.90 33.26 4.36
N ALA A 118 23.17 34.36 4.46
CA ALA A 118 23.71 35.70 4.29
C ALA A 118 24.53 36.08 5.53
N ASP A 119 25.80 36.40 5.31
CA ASP A 119 26.71 36.97 6.30
C ASP A 119 26.15 38.30 6.82
N THR A 120 25.91 38.42 8.12
CA THR A 120 25.88 39.72 8.80
C THR A 120 26.82 39.66 9.99
N SER A 121 28.04 40.13 9.75
CA SER A 121 29.13 40.25 10.72
C SER A 121 28.76 41.17 11.88
N GLN A 122 29.03 40.69 13.09
CA GLN A 122 28.98 41.46 14.33
C GLN A 122 30.13 42.46 14.47
N LYS A 123 29.82 43.65 15.02
CA LYS A 123 30.64 44.47 15.95
C LYS A 123 29.77 45.68 16.33
N SER A 124 29.68 46.21 17.55
CA SER A 124 30.43 46.02 18.79
C SER A 124 29.69 46.76 19.92
N SER A 125 29.73 46.17 21.13
CA SER A 125 29.83 46.79 22.48
C SER A 125 29.07 48.08 22.83
N SER A 126 28.28 48.06 23.93
CA SER A 126 28.67 48.63 25.24
C SER A 126 27.48 48.77 26.21
N ALA A 127 27.73 48.44 27.50
CA ALA A 127 27.18 49.06 28.73
C ALA A 127 25.66 48.96 28.99
N LEU A 128 25.09 48.96 30.21
CA LEU A 128 25.44 48.81 31.62
C LEU A 128 24.05 48.87 32.34
N VAL A 129 23.92 48.21 33.50
CA VAL A 129 23.16 48.71 34.67
C VAL A 129 21.61 48.64 34.68
N ASN A 130 21.17 47.75 35.59
CA ASN A 130 20.23 47.92 36.71
C ASN A 130 18.71 48.03 36.55
N GLU A 131 18.10 47.22 37.44
CA GLU A 131 16.99 47.49 38.38
C GLU A 131 15.54 47.50 37.90
N SER A 132 14.81 46.54 38.52
CA SER A 132 13.62 46.71 39.37
C SER A 132 12.36 47.34 38.77
N GLY A 133 11.23 46.64 38.90
CA GLY A 133 9.91 47.25 38.66
C GLY A 133 8.74 46.24 38.66
N GLU A 134 7.83 46.45 39.59
CA GLU A 134 6.66 45.66 39.96
C GLU A 134 5.50 45.57 38.94
N GLN A 135 4.71 44.49 39.13
CA GLN A 135 3.24 44.35 39.06
C GLN A 135 2.42 45.22 38.08
N THR A 136 1.51 44.57 37.32
CA THR A 136 0.03 44.67 37.46
C THR A 136 -0.72 44.05 36.26
N ALA A 137 -2.04 43.94 36.39
CA ALA A 137 -2.93 42.94 35.83
C ALA A 137 -3.66 43.27 34.51
N ALA A 138 -4.28 42.21 33.95
CA ALA A 138 -5.54 42.13 33.20
C ALA A 138 -5.62 42.60 31.72
N LYS A 139 -5.89 41.65 30.80
CA LYS A 139 -7.15 41.48 30.03
C LYS A 139 -6.99 40.54 28.81
N THR A 140 -7.91 39.57 28.75
CA THR A 140 -8.66 39.04 27.59
C THR A 140 -8.01 39.01 26.19
N VAL A 141 -7.87 37.80 25.60
CA VAL A 141 -8.31 37.50 24.21
C VAL A 141 -8.65 35.99 24.08
N GLU A 142 -9.86 35.70 23.61
CA GLU A 142 -10.39 34.39 23.20
C GLU A 142 -9.44 33.61 22.28
N ARG A 143 -9.26 32.31 22.52
CA ARG A 143 -8.82 31.36 21.49
C ARG A 143 -9.99 30.45 21.12
N ARG A 144 -10.73 30.82 20.08
CA ARG A 144 -11.55 29.89 19.29
C ARG A 144 -10.62 28.97 18.50
N SER A 145 -10.32 27.79 19.01
CA SER A 145 -9.82 26.68 18.20
C SER A 145 -11.02 25.88 17.70
N LYS A 146 -11.24 25.96 16.38
CA LYS A 146 -12.31 25.30 15.63
C LYS A 146 -12.23 23.79 15.79
N GLN A 147 -13.29 23.22 16.37
CA GLN A 147 -13.62 21.81 16.36
C GLN A 147 -14.12 21.44 14.94
N ILE A 148 -13.38 20.58 14.24
CA ILE A 148 -13.84 19.86 13.04
C ILE A 148 -13.77 18.40 13.49
N GLY A 149 -14.85 17.76 13.94
CA GLY A 149 -16.09 17.54 13.22
C GLY A 149 -16.09 16.08 12.72
N VAL A 150 -16.05 15.12 13.65
CA VAL A 150 -16.17 13.68 13.36
C VAL A 150 -17.61 13.41 12.95
N LEU A 151 -17.83 13.04 11.68
CA LEU A 151 -19.14 12.61 11.18
C LEU A 151 -19.48 11.24 11.78
N ASN A 152 -20.56 11.20 12.55
CA ASN A 152 -21.12 10.00 13.18
C ASN A 152 -21.91 9.21 12.12
N LEU A 153 -21.54 7.95 11.87
CA LEU A 153 -22.09 7.08 10.81
C LEU A 153 -23.51 6.55 11.06
N ASN A 154 -24.21 7.02 12.11
CA ASN A 154 -25.49 6.43 12.56
C ASN A 154 -26.74 7.15 12.03
N GLN A 155 -26.71 7.80 10.86
CA GLN A 155 -27.87 8.53 10.32
C GLN A 155 -28.29 8.11 8.90
N LEU A 156 -27.94 6.92 8.44
CA LEU A 156 -28.32 6.42 7.11
C LEU A 156 -29.45 5.38 7.08
N ASP A 157 -30.22 5.25 8.16
CA ASP A 157 -31.20 4.16 8.30
C ASP A 157 -32.64 4.66 8.52
N ALA A 158 -33.06 5.68 7.77
CA ALA A 158 -34.45 6.13 7.76
C ALA A 158 -34.87 6.66 6.40
N LEU A 159 -34.92 5.78 5.39
CA LEU A 159 -35.69 5.95 4.17
C LEU A 159 -36.07 4.55 3.62
N GLU A 160 -36.97 3.88 4.32
CA GLU A 160 -37.81 2.82 3.73
C GLU A 160 -39.27 3.29 3.75
N PHE A 161 -39.79 3.44 2.53
CA PHE A 161 -41.17 3.50 2.00
C PHE A 161 -42.31 4.14 2.83
#